data_AF-A0A4P5TZB9-F1
#
_entry.id   AF-A0A4P5TZB9-F1
#
_cell.length_a   1.000
_cell.length_b   1.000
_cell.length_c   1.000
_cell.angle_alpha   90.00
_cell.angle_beta   90.00
_cell.angle_gamma   90.00
#
_symmetry.space_group_name_H-M   'P 1'
#
loop_
_entity.id
_entity.type
_entity.pdbx_description
1 polymer ?
#
loop_
_entity_poly.entity_id
_entity_poly.type
_entity_poly.pdbx_seq_one_letter_code
_entity_poly.pdbx_strand_id
1 'polypeptide(L)'
;MTHAYQNATQFQGMTVACMMDNNAYQQVMTQPGCTSVRTYFALDDLNNLTIVVVGVDAQGNDISSGIIMERAHRCPILCNKNSPLMK
;
A
#
# COMPACT_ATOMS: atom_id res chain seq x y z
N MET A 1 -16.17 -0.83 -5.76
CA MET A 1 -15.47 -1.71 -4.81
C MET A 1 -14.90 -0.94 -3.62
N THR A 2 -14.15 0.15 -3.81
CA THR A 2 -13.63 1.00 -2.71
C THR A 2 -14.73 1.47 -1.75
N HIS A 3 -15.82 2.04 -2.28
CA HIS A 3 -16.96 2.44 -1.45
C HIS A 3 -17.66 1.27 -0.74
N ALA A 4 -17.58 0.04 -1.27
CA ALA A 4 -18.18 -1.11 -0.59
C ALA A 4 -17.43 -1.45 0.70
N TYR A 5 -16.08 -1.41 0.67
CA TYR A 5 -15.25 -1.52 1.87
C TYR A 5 -15.54 -0.37 2.84
N GLN A 6 -15.57 0.88 2.35
CA GLN A 6 -15.80 2.07 3.18
C GLN A 6 -17.21 2.15 3.77
N ASN A 7 -18.22 1.48 3.20
CA ASN A 7 -19.58 1.42 3.77
C ASN A 7 -19.78 0.20 4.70
N ALA A 8 -18.88 -0.79 4.70
CA ALA A 8 -19.04 -1.97 5.53
C ALA A 8 -18.84 -1.61 7.01
N THR A 9 -19.77 -2.00 7.87
CA THR A 9 -19.78 -1.63 9.29
C THR A 9 -18.51 -2.11 10.00
N GLN A 10 -17.99 -3.29 9.65
CA GLN A 10 -16.79 -3.84 10.26
C GLN A 10 -15.49 -3.06 9.98
N PHE A 11 -15.49 -2.18 8.98
CA PHE A 11 -14.30 -1.41 8.56
C PHE A 11 -14.46 0.10 8.79
N GLN A 12 -15.53 0.53 9.47
CA GLN A 12 -15.74 1.94 9.80
C GLN A 12 -14.62 2.46 10.69
N GLY A 13 -14.08 3.65 10.37
CA GLY A 13 -12.98 4.26 11.09
C GLY A 13 -11.60 3.64 10.85
N MET A 14 -11.49 2.58 10.04
CA MET A 14 -10.21 1.99 9.66
C MET A 14 -9.54 2.76 8.52
N THR A 15 -8.25 2.51 8.29
CA THR A 15 -7.54 3.01 7.10
C THR A 15 -8.26 2.56 5.83
N VAL A 16 -8.57 3.52 4.94
CA VAL A 16 -9.31 3.26 3.69
C VAL A 16 -8.43 3.30 2.44
N ALA A 17 -7.25 3.91 2.54
CA ALA A 17 -6.24 3.95 1.50
C ALA A 17 -4.87 4.26 2.11
N CYS A 18 -3.83 3.84 1.40
CA CYS A 18 -2.43 4.15 1.70
C CYS A 18 -1.80 4.77 0.46
N MET A 19 -0.98 5.79 0.64
CA MET A 19 -0.22 6.46 -0.41
C MET A 19 1.26 6.13 -0.27
N MET A 20 1.92 5.90 -1.39
CA MET A 20 3.36 5.66 -1.46
C MET A 20 4.02 6.72 -2.33
N ASP A 21 5.24 7.12 -1.98
CA ASP A 21 6.02 8.06 -2.78
C ASP A 21 6.36 7.45 -4.14
N ASN A 22 6.13 8.21 -5.21
CA ASN A 22 6.38 7.75 -6.57
C ASN A 22 7.85 7.32 -6.79
N ASN A 23 8.81 8.08 -6.25
CA ASN A 23 10.24 7.74 -6.40
C ASN A 23 10.58 6.41 -5.70
N ALA A 24 10.07 6.20 -4.49
CA ALA A 24 10.29 4.94 -3.77
C ALA A 24 9.61 3.76 -4.50
N TYR A 25 8.41 3.99 -5.04
CA TYR A 25 7.68 2.98 -5.82
C TYR A 25 8.45 2.57 -7.07
N GLN A 26 9.02 3.55 -7.79
CA GLN A 26 9.88 3.30 -8.95
C GLN A 26 11.14 2.52 -8.57
N GLN A 27 11.75 2.78 -7.41
CA GLN A 27 12.90 2.02 -6.94
C GLN A 27 12.59 0.53 -6.74
N VAL A 28 11.42 0.18 -6.20
CA VAL A 28 10.96 -1.21 -6.12
C VAL A 28 10.71 -1.79 -7.51
N MET A 29 10.00 -1.06 -8.38
CA MET A 29 9.64 -1.56 -9.71
C MET A 29 10.85 -1.78 -10.63
N THR A 30 11.92 -1.00 -10.45
CA THR A 30 13.10 -1.01 -11.33
C THR A 30 14.25 -1.84 -10.80
N GLN A 31 14.10 -2.49 -9.63
CA GLN A 31 15.12 -3.37 -9.11
C GLN A 31 15.36 -4.58 -10.04
N PRO A 32 16.60 -5.11 -10.11
CA PRO A 32 16.92 -6.22 -11.00
C PRO A 32 15.99 -7.43 -10.80
N GLY A 33 15.46 -7.95 -11.91
CA GLY A 33 14.59 -9.13 -11.91
C GLY A 33 13.14 -8.88 -11.50
N CYS A 34 12.77 -7.66 -11.09
CA CYS A 34 11.40 -7.33 -10.76
C CYS A 34 10.52 -7.22 -12.02
N THR A 35 9.40 -7.95 -12.01
CA THR A 35 8.43 -7.97 -13.12
C THR A 35 7.05 -7.49 -12.69
N SER A 36 6.74 -7.56 -11.40
CA SER A 36 5.50 -7.10 -10.80
C SER A 36 5.74 -6.70 -9.34
N VAL A 37 4.72 -6.17 -8.68
CA VAL A 37 4.78 -5.78 -7.27
C VAL A 37 3.68 -6.49 -6.48
N ARG A 38 3.98 -6.83 -5.23
CA ARG A 38 3.03 -7.39 -4.28
C ARG A 38 2.85 -6.43 -3.11
N THR A 39 1.61 -6.29 -2.68
CA THR A 39 1.23 -5.46 -1.54
C THR A 39 0.75 -6.35 -0.41
N TYR A 40 1.40 -6.24 0.74
CA TYR A 40 1.01 -6.87 2.00
C TYR A 40 0.23 -5.89 2.87
N PHE A 41 -0.78 -6.38 3.57
CA PHE A 41 -1.38 -5.65 4.70
C PHE A 41 -0.49 -5.80 5.93
N ALA A 42 -0.26 -4.70 6.63
CA ALA A 42 0.58 -4.66 7.82
C ALA A 42 -0.05 -3.74 8.90
N LEU A 43 0.53 -3.76 10.09
CA LEU A 43 0.21 -2.82 11.15
C LEU A 43 1.44 -1.96 11.44
N ASP A 44 1.23 -0.66 11.65
CA ASP A 44 2.29 0.21 12.17
C ASP A 44 2.37 0.19 13.70
N ASP A 45 3.33 0.94 14.25
CA ASP A 45 3.60 1.03 15.70
C ASP A 45 2.39 1.48 16.54
N LEU A 46 1.37 2.06 15.90
CA LEU A 46 0.13 2.49 16.54
C LEU A 46 -1.04 1.51 16.26
N ASN A 47 -0.75 0.30 15.79
CA ASN A 47 -1.70 -0.75 15.40
C ASN A 47 -2.70 -0.33 14.30
N ASN A 48 -2.34 0.63 13.45
CA ASN A 48 -3.20 1.00 12.33
C ASN A 48 -2.84 0.19 11.10
N LEU A 49 -3.87 -0.17 10.32
CA LEU A 49 -3.68 -0.81 9.04
C LEU A 49 -2.84 0.09 8.12
N THR A 50 -1.77 -0.49 7.59
CA THR A 50 -0.88 0.07 6.58
C THR A 50 -0.57 -0.99 5.52
N ILE A 51 0.30 -0.67 4.57
CA ILE A 51 0.75 -1.61 3.54
C ILE A 51 2.28 -1.66 3.44
N VAL A 52 2.80 -2.83 3.05
CA VAL A 52 4.18 -3.03 2.62
C VAL A 52 4.18 -3.43 1.15
N VAL A 53 5.07 -2.84 0.34
CA VAL A 53 5.21 -3.18 -1.08
C VAL A 53 6.56 -3.82 -1.35
N VAL A 54 6.54 -4.97 -2.02
CA VAL A 54 7.74 -5.71 -2.46
C VAL A 54 7.70 -5.93 -3.96
N GLY A 55 8.86 -6.03 -4.60
CA GLY A 55 8.95 -6.49 -5.99
C GLY A 55 8.87 -8.00 -6.07
N VAL A 56 8.41 -8.50 -7.21
CA VAL A 56 8.15 -9.91 -7.49
C VAL A 56 8.88 -10.32 -8.77
N ASP A 57 9.60 -11.43 -8.73
CA ASP A 57 10.34 -11.95 -9.86
C ASP A 57 9.44 -12.63 -10.91
N ALA A 58 10.02 -13.07 -12.02
CA ALA A 58 9.29 -13.73 -13.10
C ALA A 58 8.69 -15.09 -12.71
N GLN A 59 9.11 -15.67 -11.59
CA GLN A 59 8.60 -16.93 -11.04
C GLN A 59 7.51 -16.69 -9.98
N GLY A 60 7.20 -15.44 -9.66
CA GLY A 60 6.21 -15.07 -8.66
C GLY A 60 6.75 -15.05 -7.23
N ASN A 61 8.06 -15.14 -7.02
CA ASN A 61 8.66 -15.03 -5.70
C ASN A 61 8.89 -13.57 -5.32
N ASP A 62 8.78 -13.27 -4.02
CA ASP A 62 9.12 -11.95 -3.52
C ASP A 62 10.63 -11.75 -3.51
N ILE A 63 11.06 -10.58 -3.98
CA ILE A 63 12.45 -10.15 -3.94
C ILE A 63 12.74 -9.59 -2.53
N SER A 64 12.89 -10.50 -1.56
CA SER A 64 13.06 -10.18 -0.14
C SER A 64 14.43 -9.58 0.23
N SER A 65 15.44 -9.74 -0.64
CA SER A 65 16.77 -9.14 -0.48
C SER A 65 16.91 -7.77 -1.16
N GLY A 66 15.84 -7.29 -1.81
CA GLY A 66 15.83 -6.04 -2.56
C GLY A 66 15.30 -4.85 -1.76
N ILE A 67 14.77 -3.86 -2.48
CA ILE A 67 14.12 -2.71 -1.88
C ILE A 67 12.71 -3.12 -1.46
N ILE A 68 12.37 -2.84 -0.20
CA ILE A 68 11.05 -3.07 0.38
C ILE A 68 10.52 -1.73 0.88
N MET A 69 9.28 -1.40 0.54
CA MET A 69 8.63 -0.17 0.98
C MET A 69 7.69 -0.44 2.14
N GLU A 70 8.05 0.03 3.32
CA GLU A 70 7.30 -0.22 4.57
C GLU A 70 6.61 1.04 5.12
N ARG A 71 6.84 2.21 4.50
CA ARG A 71 6.43 3.51 5.04
C ARG A 71 5.36 4.17 4.18
N ALA A 72 4.15 3.61 4.22
CA ALA A 72 3.01 4.24 3.56
C ALA A 72 2.48 5.44 4.34
N HIS A 73 2.07 6.47 3.61
CA HIS A 73 1.31 7.60 4.15
C HIS A 73 -0.17 7.20 4.27
N ARG A 74 -0.75 7.39 5.45
CA ARG A 74 -2.16 7.03 5.70
C ARG A 74 -3.12 8.07 5.11
N CYS A 75 -4.16 7.59 4.43
CA CYS A 75 -5.33 8.39 4.06
C CYS A 75 -6.45 8.19 5.09
N PRO A 76 -7.22 9.24 5.45
CA PRO A 76 -7.36 10.53 4.75
C PRO A 76 -6.54 11.70 5.33
N ILE A 77 -5.68 11.49 6.34
CA ILE A 77 -4.96 12.60 7.00
C ILE A 77 -4.09 13.38 6.01
N LEU A 78 -3.39 12.66 5.11
CA LEU A 78 -2.48 13.23 4.12
C LEU A 78 -3.04 13.24 2.69
N CYS A 79 -4.24 12.70 2.49
CA CYS A 79 -4.78 12.45 1.16
C CYS A 79 -5.97 13.36 0.86
N ASN A 80 -6.25 13.53 -0.44
CA ASN A 80 -7.32 14.40 -0.90
C ASN A 80 -8.70 13.94 -0.39
N LYS A 81 -9.26 14.68 0.56
CA LYS A 81 -10.59 14.45 1.14
C LYS A 81 -11.73 14.64 0.13
N ASN A 82 -11.46 15.28 -1.00
CA ASN A 82 -12.44 15.49 -2.09
C ASN A 82 -12.31 14.44 -3.20
N SER A 83 -11.60 13.33 -2.96
CA SER A 83 -11.52 12.24 -3.94
C SER A 83 -12.88 11.58 -4.13
N PRO A 84 -13.34 11.34 -5.37
CA PRO A 84 -14.57 10.57 -5.62
C PRO A 84 -14.45 9.09 -5.22
N LEU A 85 -13.27 8.66 -4.74
CA LEU A 85 -13.01 7.33 -4.19
C LEU A 85 -12.98 7.31 -2.65
N MET A 86 -13.16 8.45 -1.99
CA MET A 86 -13.22 8.59 -0.53
C MET A 86 -14.62 9.06 -0.11
N LYS A 87 -15.19 8.37 0.88
CA LYS A 87 -16.43 8.72 1.55
C LYS A 87 -16.20 9.16 2.98
#